data_AF-A0A7K2M3N6-F1
#
_entry.id   AF-A0A7K2M3N6-F1
#
_cell.length_a   1.000
_cell.length_b   1.000
_cell.length_c   1.000
_cell.angle_alpha   90.00
_cell.angle_beta   90.00
_cell.angle_gamma   90.00
#
_symmetry.space_group_name_H-M   'P 1'
#
loop_
_entity.id
_entity.type
_entity.pdbx_description
1 polymer ?
#
loop_
_entity_poly.entity_id
_entity_poly.type
_entity_poly.pdbx_seq_one_letter_code
_entity_poly.pdbx_strand_id
1 'polypeptide(L)'
;MNDTPTPQPGKVLVPAEELRAFAAALLEKGGLTAEHARTTADVFVWAALRGVDSHGTARVPAYLDLLAKGVANADPAITIESTTPAAAVLDADRAPGPVALSAAA
;
A
#
# COMPACT_ATOMS: atom_id res chain seq x y z
N MET A 1 -43.38 6.40 -7.21
CA MET A 1 -41.96 6.14 -7.52
C MET A 1 -41.56 4.96 -6.66
N ASN A 2 -41.45 3.77 -7.26
CA ASN A 2 -41.05 2.57 -6.54
C ASN A 2 -39.55 2.43 -6.72
N ASP A 3 -38.78 2.98 -5.78
CA ASP A 3 -37.34 2.74 -5.70
C ASP A 3 -37.15 1.27 -5.33
N THR A 4 -36.89 0.45 -6.34
CA THR A 4 -36.48 -0.94 -6.13
C THR A 4 -35.07 -0.89 -5.52
N PRO A 5 -34.84 -1.42 -4.31
CA PRO A 5 -33.51 -1.41 -3.71
C PRO A 5 -32.54 -2.17 -4.61
N THR A 6 -31.49 -1.50 -5.09
CA THR A 6 -30.40 -2.16 -5.79
C THR A 6 -29.80 -3.21 -4.84
N PRO A 7 -29.69 -4.49 -5.23
CA PRO A 7 -29.06 -5.50 -4.40
C PRO A 7 -27.64 -5.05 -4.08
N GLN A 8 -27.33 -4.87 -2.80
CA GLN A 8 -25.96 -4.67 -2.37
C GLN A 8 -25.21 -5.97 -2.66
N PRO A 9 -24.18 -5.98 -3.50
CA PRO A 9 -23.42 -7.20 -3.73
C PRO A 9 -22.86 -7.68 -2.39
N GLY A 10 -23.09 -8.95 -2.07
CA GLY A 10 -22.52 -9.58 -0.89
C GLY A 10 -20.99 -9.55 -0.94
N LYS A 11 -20.33 -9.82 0.21
CA LYS A 11 -18.87 -9.91 0.26
C LYS A 11 -18.39 -11.01 -0.69
N VAL A 12 -17.44 -10.69 -1.56
CA VAL A 12 -16.78 -11.65 -2.45
C VAL A 12 -15.50 -12.13 -1.77
N LEU A 13 -15.33 -13.45 -1.67
CA LEU A 13 -14.09 -14.05 -1.21
C LEU A 13 -13.10 -14.15 -2.38
N VAL A 14 -11.88 -13.68 -2.14
CA VAL A 14 -10.78 -13.71 -3.12
C VAL A 14 -9.57 -14.38 -2.46
N PRO A 15 -8.88 -15.30 -3.14
CA PRO A 15 -7.64 -15.87 -2.62
C PRO A 15 -6.59 -14.79 -2.33
N ALA A 16 -5.89 -14.92 -1.20
CA ALA A 16 -4.96 -13.90 -0.72
C ALA A 16 -3.84 -13.60 -1.72
N GLU A 17 -3.29 -14.64 -2.35
CA GLU A 17 -2.22 -14.51 -3.34
C GLU A 17 -2.68 -13.79 -4.60
N GLU A 18 -3.90 -14.08 -5.08
CA GLU A 18 -4.48 -13.39 -6.24
C GLU A 18 -4.72 -11.92 -5.94
N LEU A 19 -5.23 -11.62 -4.75
CA LEU A 19 -5.45 -10.24 -4.30
C LEU A 19 -4.13 -9.47 -4.15
N ARG A 20 -3.09 -10.13 -3.64
CA ARG A 20 -1.74 -9.56 -3.52
C ARG A 20 -1.14 -9.27 -4.90
N ALA A 21 -1.19 -10.23 -5.82
CA ALA A 21 -0.69 -10.05 -7.18
C ALA A 21 -1.43 -8.91 -7.90
N PHE A 22 -2.75 -8.83 -7.73
CA PHE A 22 -3.56 -7.75 -8.30
C PHE A 22 -3.19 -6.38 -7.72
N ALA A 23 -3.09 -6.26 -6.39
CA ALA A 23 -2.72 -5.01 -5.74
C ALA A 23 -1.30 -4.55 -6.14
N ALA A 24 -0.33 -5.47 -6.19
CA ALA A 24 1.02 -5.17 -6.63
C ALA A 24 1.05 -4.70 -8.09
N ALA A 25 0.35 -5.38 -8.99
CA ALA A 25 0.28 -5.00 -10.40
C ALA A 25 -0.31 -3.59 -10.58
N LEU A 26 -1.36 -3.24 -9.84
CA LEU A 26 -1.94 -1.89 -9.86
C LEU A 26 -0.92 -0.83 -9.40
N LEU A 27 -0.24 -1.08 -8.29
CA LEU A 27 0.72 -0.14 -7.71
C LEU A 27 1.97 0.04 -8.58
N GLU A 28 2.45 -1.03 -9.22
CA GLU A 28 3.53 -0.99 -10.20
C GLU A 28 3.11 -0.16 -11.43
N LYS A 29 1.91 -0.40 -11.96
CA LYS A 29 1.34 0.43 -13.03
C LYS A 29 1.11 1.89 -12.61
N GLY A 30 0.90 2.13 -11.31
CA GLY A 30 0.82 3.45 -10.71
C GLY A 30 2.17 4.16 -10.57
N GLY A 31 3.28 3.50 -10.90
CA GLY A 31 4.61 4.09 -10.97
C GLY A 31 5.62 3.55 -9.97
N LEU A 32 5.21 2.71 -9.01
CA LEU A 32 6.18 2.07 -8.10
C LEU A 32 7.09 1.08 -8.86
N THR A 33 8.30 0.89 -8.35
CA THR A 33 9.12 -0.26 -8.74
C THR A 33 8.42 -1.57 -8.37
N ALA A 34 8.71 -2.65 -9.09
CA ALA A 34 8.12 -3.96 -8.80
C ALA A 34 8.37 -4.43 -7.35
N GLU A 35 9.50 -4.04 -6.76
CA GLU A 35 9.80 -4.31 -5.35
C GLU A 35 8.91 -3.51 -4.40
N HIS A 36 8.84 -2.19 -4.56
CA HIS A 36 8.01 -1.32 -3.72
C HIS A 36 6.52 -1.66 -3.83
N ALA A 37 6.07 -2.03 -5.02
CA ALA A 37 4.71 -2.48 -5.27
C ALA A 37 4.37 -3.77 -4.51
N ARG A 38 5.27 -4.75 -4.51
CA ARG A 38 5.12 -6.00 -3.73
C ARG A 38 5.09 -5.72 -2.24
N THR A 39 6.07 -4.98 -1.70
CA THR A 39 6.12 -4.61 -0.28
C THR A 39 4.83 -3.91 0.18
N THR A 40 4.32 -2.97 -0.62
CA THR A 40 3.09 -2.24 -0.30
C THR A 40 1.86 -3.16 -0.35
N ALA A 41 1.75 -4.01 -1.39
CA ALA A 41 0.67 -4.97 -1.52
C ALA A 41 0.67 -6.01 -0.39
N ASP A 42 1.85 -6.46 0.05
CA ASP A 42 2.00 -7.39 1.17
C ASP A 42 1.40 -6.84 2.45
N VAL A 43 1.68 -5.58 2.80
CA VAL A 43 1.12 -4.93 3.99
C VAL A 43 -0.39 -4.76 3.88
N PHE A 44 -0.90 -4.37 2.71
CA PHE A 44 -2.35 -4.20 2.51
C PHE A 44 -3.09 -5.54 2.60
N VAL A 45 -2.57 -6.60 2.00
CA VAL A 45 -3.19 -7.93 2.11
C VAL A 45 -3.04 -8.50 3.53
N TRP A 46 -1.91 -8.26 4.19
CA TRP A 46 -1.70 -8.64 5.58
C TRP A 46 -2.74 -8.02 6.53
N ALA A 47 -3.11 -6.76 6.30
CA ALA A 47 -4.16 -6.06 7.04
C ALA A 47 -5.56 -6.59 6.71
N ALA A 48 -5.86 -6.83 5.43
CA ALA A 48 -7.13 -7.40 4.98
C ALA A 48 -7.37 -8.81 5.56
N LEU A 49 -6.35 -9.67 5.58
CA LEU A 49 -6.41 -11.01 6.19
C LEU A 49 -6.71 -11.00 7.69
N ARG A 50 -6.48 -9.86 8.36
CA ARG A 50 -6.78 -9.65 9.78
C ARG A 50 -8.10 -8.94 10.03
N GLY A 51 -8.88 -8.70 8.97
CA GLY A 51 -10.17 -8.00 9.04
C GLY A 51 -10.03 -6.49 9.27
N VAL A 52 -8.85 -5.91 9.04
CA VAL A 52 -8.61 -4.45 9.14
C VAL A 52 -8.77 -3.81 7.76
N ASP A 53 -9.97 -3.94 7.19
CA ASP A 53 -10.25 -3.57 5.80
C ASP A 53 -9.93 -2.10 5.48
N SER A 54 -10.11 -1.20 6.45
CA SER A 54 -9.80 0.23 6.32
C SER A 54 -8.32 0.53 6.06
N HIS A 55 -7.44 -0.42 6.37
CA HIS A 55 -5.98 -0.33 6.12
C HIS A 55 -5.51 -1.40 5.14
N GLY A 56 -6.43 -2.19 4.58
CA GLY A 56 -6.15 -3.22 3.60
C GLY A 56 -6.14 -2.71 2.17
N THR A 57 -6.58 -3.54 1.23
CA THR A 57 -6.58 -3.22 -0.22
C THR A 57 -7.45 -2.03 -0.60
N ALA A 58 -8.37 -1.60 0.26
CA ALA A 58 -9.11 -0.35 0.10
C ALA A 58 -8.20 0.90 0.06
N ARG A 59 -6.93 0.79 0.47
CA ARG A 59 -5.94 1.88 0.40
C ARG A 59 -5.27 2.03 -0.96
N VAL A 60 -5.36 1.04 -1.86
CA VAL A 60 -4.71 1.08 -3.18
C VAL A 60 -5.08 2.34 -3.97
N PRO A 61 -6.38 2.72 -4.13
CA PRO A 61 -6.72 3.93 -4.89
C PRO A 61 -6.10 5.21 -4.33
N ALA A 62 -6.05 5.36 -3.01
CA ALA A 62 -5.43 6.52 -2.38
C ALA A 62 -3.92 6.59 -2.64
N TYR A 63 -3.22 5.44 -2.66
CA TYR A 63 -1.80 5.39 -2.98
C TYR A 63 -1.54 5.71 -4.45
N LEU A 64 -2.38 5.21 -5.37
CA LEU A 64 -2.31 5.58 -6.80
C LEU A 64 -2.49 7.09 -6.99
N ASP A 65 -3.44 7.70 -6.29
CA ASP A 65 -3.64 9.15 -6.31
C ASP A 65 -2.42 9.94 -5.79
N LEU A 66 -1.79 9.47 -4.71
CA LEU A 66 -0.60 10.10 -4.14
C LEU A 66 0.59 10.03 -5.11
N LEU A 67 0.77 8.89 -5.79
CA LEU A 67 1.79 8.70 -6.81
C LEU A 67 1.53 9.57 -8.03
N ALA A 68 0.30 9.58 -8.53
CA ALA A 68 -0.09 10.40 -9.69
C ALA A 68 0.09 11.90 -9.44
N LYS A 69 -0.13 12.36 -8.20
CA LYS A 69 0.10 13.75 -7.78
C LYS A 69 1.56 14.06 -7.43
N GLY A 70 2.45 13.06 -7.48
CA GLY A 70 3.85 13.19 -7.08
C GLY A 70 4.04 13.50 -5.60
N VAL A 71 3.03 13.25 -4.75
CA VAL A 71 3.11 13.45 -3.30
C VAL A 71 3.91 12.33 -2.66
N ALA A 72 3.63 11.08 -3.03
CA ALA A 72 4.47 9.93 -2.70
C ALA A 72 5.60 9.82 -3.74
N ASN A 73 6.82 9.57 -3.29
CA ASN A 73 7.94 9.28 -4.19
C ASN A 73 7.94 7.79 -4.55
N ALA A 74 7.92 7.49 -5.84
CA ALA A 74 7.92 6.12 -6.33
C ALA A 74 9.31 5.45 -6.29
N ASP A 75 10.36 6.27 -6.35
CA ASP A 75 11.76 5.88 -6.31
C ASP A 75 12.50 6.70 -5.23
N PRO A 76 12.18 6.47 -3.95
CA PRO A 76 12.73 7.22 -2.83
C PRO A 76 14.20 6.91 -2.59
N ALA A 77 14.99 7.96 -2.37
CA ALA A 77 16.36 7.84 -1.88
C ALA A 77 16.39 7.92 -0.34
N ILE A 78 16.03 6.81 0.31
CA ILE A 78 15.97 6.73 1.79
C ILE A 78 17.37 6.86 2.39
N THR A 79 17.53 7.74 3.38
CA THR A 79 18.83 7.96 4.06
C THR A 79 18.71 7.89 5.58
N ILE A 80 19.78 7.42 6.22
CA ILE A 80 19.92 7.46 7.69
C ILE A 80 20.57 8.79 8.04
N GLU A 81 19.84 9.65 8.74
CA GLU A 81 20.33 10.96 9.16
C GLU A 81 21.17 10.85 10.43
N SER A 82 20.77 10.00 11.37
CA SER A 82 21.50 9.79 12.62
C SER A 82 21.17 8.46 13.29
N THR A 83 22.07 8.01 14.15
CA THR A 83 21.92 6.78 14.93
C THR A 83 22.38 6.97 16.37
N THR A 84 21.74 6.27 17.28
CA THR A 84 22.17 5.99 18.66
C THR A 84 22.24 4.48 18.85
N PRO A 85 22.74 3.96 19.98
CA PRO A 85 22.78 2.50 20.21
C PRO A 85 21.41 1.78 20.13
N ALA A 86 20.29 2.49 20.27
CA ALA A 86 18.95 1.90 20.32
C ALA A 86 17.91 2.62 19.44
N ALA A 87 18.33 3.59 18.60
CA ALA A 87 17.41 4.34 17.74
C ALA A 87 18.13 4.86 16.50
N ALA A 88 17.40 5.00 15.40
CA ALA A 88 17.85 5.67 14.18
C ALA A 88 16.81 6.69 13.71
N VAL A 89 17.27 7.76 13.06
CA VAL A 89 16.42 8.72 12.35
C VAL A 89 16.65 8.53 10.86
N LEU A 90 15.57 8.30 10.13
CA LEU A 90 15.60 8.10 8.69
C LEU A 90 14.76 9.19 8.01
N ASP A 91 15.31 9.80 6.96
CA ASP A 91 14.51 10.50 5.96
C ASP A 91 14.07 9.48 4.90
N ALA A 92 12.77 9.24 4.82
CA ALA A 92 12.19 8.29 3.90
C ALA A 92 11.97 8.86 2.49
N ASP A 93 12.30 10.13 2.23
CA ASP A 93 12.11 10.79 0.93
C ASP A 93 10.70 10.56 0.36
N ARG A 94 9.68 10.69 1.22
CA ARG A 94 8.25 10.51 0.89
C ARG A 94 7.93 9.14 0.28
N ALA A 95 8.70 8.10 0.61
CA ALA A 95 8.41 6.73 0.27
C ALA A 95 6.98 6.32 0.74
N PRO A 96 6.32 5.38 0.05
CA PRO A 96 5.15 4.70 0.59
C PRO A 96 5.45 4.16 2.00
N GLY A 97 4.51 4.30 2.94
CA GLY A 97 4.72 3.92 4.34
C GLY A 97 5.29 2.50 4.53
N PRO A 98 4.74 1.47 3.87
CA PRO A 98 5.30 0.11 3.88
C PRO A 98 6.77 0.04 3.46
N VAL A 99 7.15 0.77 2.40
CA VAL A 99 8.53 0.81 1.89
C VAL A 99 9.46 1.49 2.90
N ALA A 100 9.03 2.63 3.45
CA ALA A 100 9.79 3.36 4.46
C ALA A 100 10.09 2.50 5.69
N LEU A 101 9.08 1.80 6.20
CA LEU A 101 9.22 0.97 7.40
C LEU A 101 10.09 -0.27 7.14
N SER A 102 9.96 -0.90 5.97
CA SER A 102 10.79 -2.05 5.61
C SER A 102 12.28 -1.69 5.52
N ALA A 103 12.62 -0.46 5.11
CA ALA A 103 14.01 0.01 5.08
C ALA A 103 14.57 0.37 6.46
N ALA A 104 13.71 0.53 7.47
CA ALA A 104 14.09 0.89 8.84
C ALA A 104 14.29 -0.32 9.78
N ALA A 105 14.04 -1.54 9.28
CA ALA A 105 14.04 -2.79 10.06
C ALA A 105 15.40 -3.50 10.10
#